data_AF-A0A842YK76-F1
#
_entry.id   AF-A0A842YK76-F1
#
_cell.length_a   1.000
_cell.length_b   1.000
_cell.length_c   1.000
_cell.angle_alpha   90.00
_cell.angle_beta   90.00
_cell.angle_gamma   90.00
#
_symmetry.space_group_name_H-M   'P 1'
#
loop_
_entity.id
_entity.type
_entity.pdbx_description
1 polymer ?
#
loop_
_entity_poly.entity_id
_entity_poly.type
_entity_poly.pdbx_seq_one_letter_code
_entity_poly.pdbx_strand_id
1 'polypeptide(L)' 'MRCGACVSVCQFEALELEYELIPGDGCIECGDCAAVCPVDAIGCYHEI' A
#
# COMPACT_ATOMS: atom_id res chain seq x y z
N MET A 1 9.80 0.58 -10.53
CA MET A 1 9.98 -0.82 -10.10
C MET A 1 8.76 -1.25 -9.31
N ARG A 2 8.26 -2.47 -9.47
CA ARG A 2 7.18 -3.03 -8.63
C ARG A 2 7.75 -4.23 -7.87
N CYS A 3 7.94 -4.12 -6.56
CA CYS A 3 8.51 -5.18 -5.71
C CYS A 3 7.45 -5.98 -4.94
N GLY A 4 6.23 -5.44 -4.79
CA GLY A 4 5.12 -6.09 -4.10
C GLY A 4 5.21 -6.15 -2.56
N ALA A 5 6.18 -5.46 -1.96
CA ALA A 5 6.39 -5.49 -0.51
C ALA A 5 5.19 -4.95 0.29
N CYS A 6 4.48 -3.96 -0.26
CA CYS A 6 3.25 -3.40 0.32
C CYS A 6 2.13 -4.43 0.52
N VAL A 7 1.89 -5.33 -0.44
CA VAL A 7 0.88 -6.38 -0.29
C VAL A 7 1.30 -7.40 0.75
N SER A 8 2.61 -7.70 0.83
CA SER A 8 3.12 -8.67 1.80
C SER A 8 3.02 -8.24 3.26
N VAL A 9 3.01 -6.92 3.53
CA VAL A 9 2.88 -6.38 4.90
C VAL A 9 1.46 -6.01 5.27
N CYS A 10 0.53 -6.01 4.31
CA CYS A 10 -0.84 -5.61 4.56
C CYS A 10 -1.56 -6.70 5.36
N GLN A 11 -1.61 -6.54 6.68
CA GLN A 11 -2.31 -7.46 7.58
C GLN A 11 -3.84 -7.53 7.36
N PHE A 12 -4.39 -6.56 6.64
CA PHE A 12 -5.82 -6.45 6.34
C PHE A 12 -6.18 -6.97 4.96
N GLU A 13 -5.19 -7.44 4.18
CA GLU A 13 -5.37 -7.88 2.78
C GLU A 13 -6.07 -6.82 1.90
N ALA A 14 -5.97 -5.55 2.30
CA ALA A 14 -6.65 -4.43 1.67
C ALA A 14 -5.87 -3.87 0.47
N LEU A 15 -4.83 -4.55 -0.01
CA LEU A 15 -3.99 -4.10 -1.12
C LEU A 15 -3.89 -5.18 -2.19
N GLU A 16 -4.10 -4.79 -3.45
CA GLU A 16 -3.88 -5.64 -4.62
C GLU A 16 -2.83 -5.03 -5.56
N LEU A 17 -1.97 -5.89 -6.13
CA LEU A 17 -0.92 -5.48 -7.07
C LEU A 17 -1.47 -5.52 -8.50
N GLU A 18 -1.92 -4.37 -8.99
CA GLU A 18 -2.34 -4.19 -10.38
C GLU A 18 -1.41 -3.21 -11.14
N TYR A 19 -1.88 -2.59 -12.23
CA TYR A 19 -1.12 -1.51 -12.88
C TYR A 19 -0.85 -0.35 -11.91
N GLU A 20 -1.73 -0.16 -10.94
CA GLU A 20 -1.63 0.78 -9.85
C GLU A 20 -1.94 0.04 -8.55
N LEU A 21 -1.39 0.50 -7.44
CA LEU A 21 -1.73 -0.06 -6.14
C LEU A 21 -3.01 0.61 -5.66
N ILE A 22 -4.07 -0.18 -5.53
CA ILE A 22 -5.38 0.33 -5.14
C ILE A 22 -5.70 -0.18 -3.73
N PRO A 23 -5.98 0.71 -2.77
CA PRO A 23 -6.53 0.30 -1.48
C PRO A 23 -7.98 -0.17 -1.67
N GLY A 24 -8.24 -1.39 -1.20
CA GLY A 24 -9.57 -1.97 -1.15
C GLY A 24 -10.36 -1.59 0.11
N ASP A 25 -11.60 -2.08 0.18
CA ASP A 25 -12.49 -1.88 1.31
C ASP A 25 -11.89 -2.54 2.57
N GLY A 26 -11.49 -1.71 3.54
CA GLY A 26 -10.86 -2.17 4.78
C GLY A 26 -9.46 -1.58 5.05
N CYS A 27 -8.91 -0.80 4.11
CA CYS A 27 -7.72 -0.01 4.40
C CYS A 27 -8.03 1.03 5.48
N ILE A 28 -7.32 0.96 6.62
CA ILE A 28 -7.44 1.91 7.73
C ILE A 28 -6.31 2.94 7.76
N GLU A 29 -5.54 3.03 6.69
CA GLU A 29 -4.40 3.96 6.57
C GLU A 29 -3.35 3.77 7.67
N CYS A 30 -3.02 2.52 8.03
CA CYS A 30 -2.06 2.22 9.12
C CYS A 30 -0.62 2.68 8.84
N GLY A 31 -0.25 2.93 7.58
CA GLY A 31 1.09 3.44 7.23
C GLY A 31 2.14 2.37 6.92
N ASP A 32 1.88 1.09 7.22
CA ASP A 32 2.90 0.04 7.10
C ASP A 32 3.41 -0.11 5.66
N CYS A 33 2.51 -0.13 4.68
CA CYS A 33 2.87 -0.28 3.27
C CYS A 33 3.79 0.84 2.74
N ALA A 34 3.64 2.07 3.25
CA ALA A 34 4.52 3.19 2.92
C ALA A 34 5.90 3.02 3.58
N ALA A 35 5.95 2.61 4.85
CA ALA A 35 7.21 2.47 5.60
C ALA A 35 8.18 1.42 5.02
N VAL A 36 7.68 0.36 4.41
CA VAL A 36 8.50 -0.69 3.75
C VAL A 36 8.85 -0.35 2.31
N CYS A 37 8.23 0.66 1.70
CA CYS A 37 8.46 0.94 0.29
C CYS A 37 9.87 1.51 0.07
N PRO A 38 10.79 0.78 -0.60
CA PRO A 38 12.19 1.21 -0.73
C PRO A 38 12.37 2.39 -1.69
N VAL A 39 11.29 2.81 -2.35
CA VAL A 39 11.28 3.84 -3.40
C VAL A 39 10.16 4.87 -3.18
N ASP A 40 9.51 4.87 -2.01
CA ASP A 40 8.38 5.75 -1.67
C ASP A 40 7.30 5.83 -2.78
N ALA A 41 7.00 4.69 -3.40
CA ALA A 41 5.97 4.61 -4.44
C ALA A 41 4.54 4.69 -3.89
N ILE A 42 4.37 4.68 -2.57
CA ILE A 42 3.08 4.71 -1.87
C ILE A 42 3.14 5.81 -0.81
N GLY A 43 2.14 6.68 -0.77
CA GLY A 43 1.91 7.63 0.30
C GLY A 43 0.60 7.33 1.02
N CYS A 44 0.57 7.45 2.35
CA CYS A 44 -0.64 7.33 3.18
C CYS A 44 -1.31 8.70 3.44
N TYR A 45 -1.09 9.66 2.56
CA TYR A 45 -1.77 10.94 2.59
C TYR A 45 -2.87 10.88 1.53
N HIS A 46 -4.06 10.47 1.93
CA HIS A 46 -5.24 10.82 1.17
C HIS A 46 -5.45 12.34 1.31
N GLU A 47 -4.95 13.11 0.34
CA GLU A 47 -5.56 14.42 0.10
C GLU A 47 -6.94 14.14 -0.51
N ILE A 48 -7.97 14.44 0.29
CA ILE A 48 -9.40 14.43 -0.06
C ILE A 48 -9.63 15.34 -1.28
#